data_AF-A0A918XRI5-F1
#
_entry.id   AF-A0A918XRI5-F1
#
_cell.length_a   1.000
_cell.length_b   1.000
_cell.length_c   1.000
_cell.angle_alpha   90.00
_cell.angle_beta   90.00
_cell.angle_gamma   90.00
#
_symmetry.space_group_name_H-M   'P 1'
#
loop_
_entity.id
_entity.type
_entity.pdbx_description
1 polymer ?
#
loop_
_entity_poly.entity_id
_entity_poly.type
_entity_poly.pdbx_seq_one_letter_code
_entity_poly.pdbx_strand_id
1 'polypeptide(L)'
;MSDSATTELNAIKIIHDALAPLDVEARTRVLTYVTSLLGLDIMASSSRMSGRPADRVSPETTESSSEATTKDPTFSTFAELYAAADPQSNGEKALVAGYWLQVCQGTESFTGASANKELTNLGHKVANITDAIDSVKNQKPMLILQIRKSGNSRQARKLYKVSHEGIKRVEELINE
;
A
#
# COMPACT_ATOMS: atom_id res chain seq x y z
N MET A 1 -32.85 -7.89 27.98
CA MET A 1 -31.62 -8.04 27.18
C MET A 1 -31.88 -8.75 25.84
N SER A 2 -33.12 -8.75 25.33
CA SER A 2 -33.47 -9.48 24.10
C SER A 2 -33.69 -8.58 22.88
N ASP A 3 -33.69 -7.25 23.04
CA ASP A 3 -34.04 -6.31 21.96
C ASP A 3 -32.88 -5.97 21.00
N SER A 4 -31.61 -6.06 21.44
CA SER A 4 -30.44 -5.76 20.59
C SER A 4 -30.31 -6.77 19.45
N ALA A 5 -30.39 -8.06 19.78
CA ALA A 5 -30.23 -9.14 18.81
C ALA A 5 -31.31 -9.10 17.71
N THR A 6 -32.56 -8.76 18.06
CA THR A 6 -33.65 -8.60 17.08
C THR A 6 -33.45 -7.36 16.20
N THR A 7 -32.91 -6.28 16.78
CA THR A 7 -32.60 -5.04 16.06
C THR A 7 -31.46 -5.25 15.06
N GLU A 8 -30.41 -5.96 15.46
CA GLU A 8 -29.29 -6.34 14.60
C GLU A 8 -29.75 -7.21 13.42
N LEU A 9 -30.58 -8.22 13.67
CA LEU A 9 -31.13 -9.09 12.63
C LEU A 9 -32.00 -8.30 11.64
N ASN A 10 -32.84 -7.39 12.13
CA ASN A 10 -33.64 -6.50 11.28
C ASN A 10 -32.75 -5.60 10.40
N ALA A 11 -31.67 -5.04 10.96
CA ALA A 11 -30.72 -4.23 10.19
C ALA A 11 -30.03 -5.05 9.09
N ILE A 12 -29.59 -6.27 9.39
CA ILE A 12 -28.97 -7.17 8.41
C ILE A 12 -29.95 -7.49 7.28
N LYS A 13 -31.22 -7.76 7.61
CA LYS A 13 -32.26 -8.05 6.60
C LYS A 13 -32.50 -6.88 5.66
N ILE A 14 -32.59 -5.66 6.20
CA ILE A 14 -32.77 -4.44 5.39
C ILE A 14 -31.60 -4.24 4.43
N ILE A 15 -30.36 -4.42 4.92
CA ILE A 15 -29.15 -4.30 4.08
C ILE A 15 -29.15 -5.38 2.99
N HIS A 16 -29.49 -6.62 3.33
CA HIS A 16 -29.56 -7.72 2.38
C HIS A 16 -30.59 -7.44 1.27
N ASP A 17 -31.80 -7.02 1.63
CA ASP A 17 -32.87 -6.74 0.67
C ASP A 17 -32.52 -5.53 -0.23
N ALA A 18 -31.83 -4.52 0.33
CA ALA A 18 -31.32 -3.38 -0.43
C ALA A 18 -30.21 -3.76 -1.42
N LEU A 19 -29.40 -4.78 -1.10
CA LEU A 19 -28.30 -5.26 -1.95
C LEU A 19 -28.73 -6.35 -2.96
N ALA A 20 -29.89 -6.98 -2.76
CA ALA A 20 -30.40 -8.05 -3.62
C ALA A 20 -30.51 -7.70 -5.12
N PRO A 21 -30.95 -6.50 -5.55
CA PRO A 21 -31.06 -6.18 -6.98
C PRO A 21 -29.72 -5.81 -7.63
N LEU A 22 -28.65 -5.60 -6.85
CA LEU A 22 -27.34 -5.24 -7.37
C LEU A 22 -26.54 -6.48 -7.77
N ASP A 23 -25.61 -6.31 -8.72
CA ASP A 23 -24.64 -7.33 -9.07
C ASP A 23 -23.54 -7.46 -7.99
N VAL A 24 -22.78 -8.55 -8.05
CA VAL A 24 -21.78 -8.86 -7.01
C VAL A 24 -20.73 -7.76 -6.91
N GLU A 25 -20.32 -7.16 -8.03
CA GLU A 25 -19.33 -6.08 -8.05
C GLU A 25 -19.85 -4.79 -7.39
N ALA A 26 -21.09 -4.37 -7.70
CA ALA A 26 -21.67 -3.19 -7.07
C ALA A 26 -21.97 -3.41 -5.59
N ARG A 27 -22.35 -4.63 -5.18
CA ARG A 27 -22.49 -4.98 -3.74
C ARG A 27 -21.20 -4.76 -2.98
N THR A 28 -20.06 -5.24 -3.51
CA THR A 28 -18.75 -5.05 -2.89
C THR A 28 -18.41 -3.57 -2.77
N ARG A 29 -18.62 -2.78 -3.84
CA ARG A 29 -18.32 -1.35 -3.84
C ARG A 29 -19.15 -0.57 -2.82
N VAL A 30 -20.45 -0.87 -2.73
CA VAL A 30 -21.36 -0.23 -1.76
C VAL A 30 -20.96 -0.59 -0.34
N LEU A 31 -20.63 -1.85 -0.06
CA LEU A 31 -20.18 -2.27 1.27
C LEU A 31 -18.87 -1.58 1.66
N THR A 32 -17.87 -1.51 0.76
CA THR A 32 -16.62 -0.79 1.03
C THR A 32 -16.84 0.69 1.33
N TYR A 33 -17.78 1.33 0.62
CA TYR A 33 -18.12 2.72 0.88
C TYR A 33 -18.82 2.90 2.23
N VAL A 34 -19.78 2.05 2.56
CA VAL A 34 -20.51 2.09 3.84
C VAL A 34 -19.57 1.84 5.03
N THR A 35 -18.61 0.94 4.90
CA THR A 35 -17.62 0.66 5.95
C THR A 35 -16.66 1.84 6.14
N SER A 36 -16.25 2.48 5.06
CA SER A 36 -15.47 3.73 5.12
C SER A 36 -16.25 4.87 5.77
N LEU A 37 -17.53 5.02 5.42
CA LEU A 37 -18.40 6.07 5.97
C LEU A 37 -18.65 5.89 7.47
N LEU A 38 -18.79 4.65 7.92
CA LEU A 38 -19.01 4.30 9.32
C LEU A 38 -17.71 4.23 10.15
N GLY A 39 -16.54 4.46 9.53
CA GLY A 39 -15.24 4.33 10.19
C GLY A 39 -14.94 2.91 10.67
N LEU A 40 -15.59 1.90 10.08
CA LEU A 40 -15.38 0.51 10.39
C LEU A 40 -14.23 0.00 9.49
N ASP A 41 -13.00 0.15 9.98
CA ASP A 41 -11.85 -0.45 9.33
C ASP A 41 -11.87 -1.98 9.53
N ILE A 42 -12.48 -2.68 8.56
CA ILE A 42 -12.61 -4.13 8.57
C ILE A 42 -11.24 -4.82 8.37
N MET A 43 -10.21 -4.10 7.88
CA MET A 43 -8.91 -4.70 7.57
C MET A 43 -8.04 -4.98 8.81
N ALA A 44 -8.37 -4.42 9.98
CA ALA A 44 -7.60 -4.61 11.21
C ALA A 44 -7.96 -5.89 12.02
N SER A 45 -9.06 -6.59 11.72
CA SER A 45 -9.56 -7.65 12.61
C SER A 45 -9.17 -9.09 12.25
N SER A 46 -8.51 -9.34 11.11
CA SER A 46 -8.09 -10.71 10.74
C SER A 46 -6.74 -11.16 11.34
N SER A 47 -6.03 -10.32 12.11
CA SER A 47 -4.71 -10.68 12.66
C SER A 47 -4.75 -11.42 14.01
N ARG A 48 -5.91 -11.56 14.67
CA ARG A 48 -6.00 -12.22 15.98
C ARG A 48 -6.69 -13.58 15.93
N MET A 49 -6.14 -14.54 15.19
CA MET A 49 -6.40 -15.96 15.49
C MET A 49 -5.38 -16.88 14.79
N SER A 50 -4.22 -17.08 15.40
CA SER A 50 -3.55 -18.40 15.38
C SER A 50 -2.59 -18.48 16.54
N GLY A 51 -3.04 -19.12 17.62
CA GLY A 51 -2.18 -19.54 18.71
C GLY A 51 -1.45 -20.84 18.34
N ARG A 52 -0.14 -20.87 18.59
CA ARG A 52 0.49 -22.02 19.26
C ARG A 52 1.76 -21.59 19.99
N PRO A 53 2.07 -22.22 21.15
CA PRO A 53 2.92 -21.65 22.18
C PRO A 53 4.37 -22.15 22.10
N ALA A 54 5.25 -21.31 22.65
CA ALA A 54 6.46 -21.57 23.43
C ALA A 54 7.33 -22.78 23.06
N ASP A 55 8.57 -22.50 22.62
CA ASP A 55 9.74 -22.86 23.42
C ASP A 55 10.99 -22.04 23.04
N ARG A 56 11.80 -21.78 24.07
CA ARG A 56 13.23 -21.40 24.10
C ARG A 56 13.72 -19.93 24.09
N VAL A 57 13.79 -19.42 25.33
CA VAL A 57 14.98 -18.88 26.05
C VAL A 57 15.61 -17.54 25.58
N SER A 58 15.30 -16.50 26.37
CA SER A 58 16.02 -15.23 26.71
C SER A 58 17.46 -15.41 27.22
N PRO A 59 18.22 -14.35 27.63
CA PRO A 59 18.32 -12.95 27.17
C PRO A 59 19.79 -12.46 27.08
N GLU A 60 20.06 -11.28 26.48
CA GLU A 60 20.89 -10.16 27.01
C GLU A 60 21.08 -9.12 25.88
N THR A 61 20.29 -8.04 25.90
CA THR A 61 20.67 -6.68 26.33
C THR A 61 21.57 -5.95 25.33
N THR A 62 20.97 -5.02 24.57
CA THR A 62 21.47 -3.65 24.48
C THR A 62 20.28 -2.75 24.14
N GLU A 63 19.74 -2.09 25.15
CA GLU A 63 18.83 -0.95 25.00
C GLU A 63 19.63 0.27 24.54
N SER A 64 19.22 0.87 23.43
CA SER A 64 19.29 2.32 23.24
C SER A 64 18.37 2.75 22.11
N SER A 65 17.19 3.17 22.53
CA SER A 65 16.54 4.40 22.12
C SER A 65 16.65 4.81 20.66
N SER A 66 15.63 4.45 19.90
CA SER A 66 14.71 5.46 19.39
C SER A 66 13.37 4.81 19.10
N GLU A 67 12.39 5.07 19.96
CA GLU A 67 10.99 5.09 19.56
C GLU A 67 10.85 6.16 18.48
N ALA A 68 11.20 5.82 17.24
CA ALA A 68 10.50 6.40 16.12
C ALA A 68 9.12 5.75 16.14
N THR A 69 8.16 6.44 16.75
CA THR A 69 6.76 6.27 16.39
C THR A 69 6.71 6.36 14.87
N THR A 70 6.72 5.22 14.18
CA THR A 70 6.44 5.16 12.75
C THR A 70 4.99 5.54 12.63
N LYS A 71 4.72 6.85 12.62
CA LYS A 71 3.53 7.40 12.03
C LYS A 71 3.58 6.87 10.62
N ASP A 72 2.84 5.81 10.33
CA ASP A 72 2.50 5.45 8.96
C ASP A 72 2.02 6.76 8.34
N PRO A 73 2.79 7.39 7.41
CA PRO A 73 2.34 8.63 6.86
C PRO A 73 1.21 8.25 5.92
N THR A 74 -0.02 8.27 6.46
CA THR A 74 -1.25 7.95 5.76
C THR A 74 -1.55 9.14 4.87
N PHE A 75 -0.77 9.31 3.81
CA PHE A 75 -1.04 10.30 2.79
C PHE A 75 -2.36 9.94 2.12
N SER A 76 -3.28 10.90 2.07
CA SER A 76 -4.59 10.67 1.46
C SER A 76 -4.50 10.69 -0.07
N THR A 77 -3.51 11.41 -0.59
CA THR A 77 -3.29 11.55 -2.03
C THR A 77 -1.81 11.41 -2.41
N PHE A 78 -1.56 10.95 -3.64
CA PHE A 78 -0.20 10.90 -4.18
C PHE A 78 0.46 12.28 -4.25
N ALA A 79 -0.33 13.34 -4.44
CA ALA A 79 0.16 14.71 -4.49
C ALA A 79 0.83 15.14 -3.17
N GLU A 80 0.22 14.79 -2.03
CA GLU A 80 0.77 15.08 -0.70
C GLU A 80 2.09 14.36 -0.47
N LEU A 81 2.15 13.06 -0.78
CA LEU A 81 3.38 12.28 -0.70
C LEU A 81 4.47 12.88 -1.60
N TYR A 82 4.12 13.21 -2.84
CA TYR A 82 5.08 13.71 -3.83
C TYR A 82 5.62 15.10 -3.45
N ALA A 83 4.77 15.98 -2.92
CA ALA A 83 5.17 17.27 -2.42
C ALA A 83 6.05 17.17 -1.16
N ALA A 84 5.74 16.22 -0.27
CA ALA A 84 6.54 15.99 0.93
C ALA A 84 7.92 15.40 0.60
N ALA A 85 7.99 14.47 -0.35
CA ALA A 85 9.25 13.80 -0.71
C ALA A 85 10.13 14.57 -1.72
N ASP A 86 9.61 15.65 -2.32
CA ASP A 86 10.23 16.50 -3.37
C ASP A 86 11.33 15.82 -4.23
N PRO A 87 10.99 14.79 -5.02
CA PRO A 87 11.99 13.97 -5.70
C PRO A 87 12.66 14.72 -6.87
N GLN A 88 13.98 14.90 -6.77
CA GLN A 88 14.77 15.68 -7.72
C GLN A 88 15.10 14.90 -9.00
N SER A 89 15.34 13.59 -8.88
CA SER A 89 15.70 12.75 -10.02
C SER A 89 14.53 11.93 -10.57
N ASN A 90 14.59 11.55 -11.85
CA ASN A 90 13.59 10.65 -12.43
C ASN A 90 13.55 9.29 -11.71
N GLY A 91 14.69 8.83 -11.18
CA GLY A 91 14.78 7.61 -10.37
C GLY A 91 14.02 7.73 -9.05
N GLU A 92 14.20 8.85 -8.34
CA GLU A 92 13.45 9.12 -7.10
C GLU A 92 11.96 9.31 -7.37
N LYS A 93 11.57 9.96 -8.48
CA LYS A 93 10.17 10.04 -8.90
C LYS A 93 9.54 8.66 -9.07
N ALA A 94 10.28 7.74 -9.70
CA ALA A 94 9.84 6.36 -9.84
C ALA A 94 9.78 5.61 -8.50
N LEU A 95 10.72 5.90 -7.59
CA LEU A 95 10.77 5.32 -6.25
C LEU A 95 9.57 5.77 -5.39
N VAL A 96 9.29 7.07 -5.34
CA VAL A 96 8.15 7.65 -4.61
C VAL A 96 6.83 7.13 -5.18
N ALA A 97 6.69 7.03 -6.50
CA ALA A 97 5.53 6.40 -7.12
C ALA A 97 5.39 4.91 -6.76
N GLY A 98 6.50 4.18 -6.67
CA GLY A 98 6.51 2.80 -6.20
C GLY A 98 6.10 2.67 -4.73
N TYR A 99 6.59 3.57 -3.88
CA TYR A 99 6.23 3.63 -2.46
C TYR A 99 4.73 3.88 -2.28
N TRP A 100 4.17 4.85 -3.01
CA TRP A 100 2.74 5.12 -3.00
C TRP A 100 1.90 3.88 -3.34
N LEU A 101 2.26 3.17 -4.41
CA LEU A 101 1.52 1.98 -4.84
C LEU A 101 1.63 0.84 -3.81
N GLN A 102 2.79 0.68 -3.17
CA GLN A 102 3.02 -0.45 -2.27
C GLN A 102 2.56 -0.18 -0.83
N VAL A 103 2.89 0.98 -0.28
CA VAL A 103 2.64 1.34 1.12
C VAL A 103 1.26 1.98 1.25
N CYS A 104 0.94 2.97 0.42
CA CYS A 104 -0.33 3.71 0.55
C CYS A 104 -1.52 2.98 -0.11
N GLN A 105 -1.32 2.33 -1.26
CA GLN A 105 -2.38 1.54 -1.91
C GLN A 105 -2.38 0.06 -1.51
N GLY A 106 -1.38 -0.41 -0.76
CA GLY A 106 -1.29 -1.79 -0.28
C GLY A 106 -1.04 -2.84 -1.38
N THR A 107 -0.53 -2.45 -2.55
CA THR A 107 -0.24 -3.43 -3.61
C THR A 107 1.11 -4.11 -3.37
N GLU A 108 1.16 -5.45 -3.39
CA GLU A 108 2.42 -6.18 -3.13
C GLU A 108 3.51 -5.91 -4.20
N SER A 109 3.08 -5.61 -5.43
CA SER A 109 3.96 -5.35 -6.55
C SER A 109 3.30 -4.41 -7.56
N PHE A 110 4.13 -3.67 -8.29
CA PHE A 110 3.68 -2.67 -9.26
C PHE A 110 4.37 -2.82 -10.61
N THR A 111 3.86 -2.12 -11.61
CA THR A 111 4.46 -2.06 -12.95
C THR A 111 4.99 -0.65 -13.22
N GLY A 112 5.96 -0.51 -14.12
CA GLY A 112 6.39 0.83 -14.55
C GLY A 112 5.25 1.67 -15.14
N ALA A 113 4.27 1.02 -15.77
CA ALA A 113 3.09 1.69 -16.31
C ALA A 113 2.19 2.27 -15.21
N SER A 114 1.94 1.53 -14.12
CA SER A 114 1.16 2.03 -12.98
C SER A 114 1.87 3.17 -12.28
N ALA A 115 3.19 3.08 -12.08
CA ALA A 115 3.98 4.17 -11.50
C ALA A 115 3.94 5.44 -12.39
N ASN A 116 4.10 5.30 -13.71
CA ASN A 116 4.05 6.45 -14.61
C ASN A 116 2.65 7.07 -14.73
N LYS A 117 1.59 6.29 -14.50
CA LYS A 117 0.21 6.80 -14.48
C LYS A 117 0.03 7.79 -13.33
N GLU A 118 0.48 7.44 -12.13
CA GLU A 118 0.42 8.34 -10.97
C GLU A 118 1.24 9.62 -11.20
N LEU A 119 2.45 9.48 -11.74
CA LEU A 119 3.30 10.62 -12.11
C LEU A 119 2.68 11.51 -13.21
N THR A 120 1.96 10.91 -14.16
CA THR A 120 1.27 11.66 -15.22
C THR A 120 0.08 12.43 -14.68
N ASN A 121 -0.65 11.88 -13.70
CA ASN A 121 -1.77 12.57 -13.06
C ASN A 121 -1.32 13.85 -12.35
N LEU A 122 -0.09 13.89 -11.83
CA LEU A 122 0.50 15.09 -11.21
C LEU A 122 1.24 16.00 -12.20
N GLY A 123 1.31 15.67 -13.49
CA GLY A 123 2.06 16.43 -14.48
C GLY A 123 3.59 16.19 -14.48
N HIS A 124 4.08 15.28 -13.64
CA HIS A 124 5.50 14.89 -13.54
C HIS A 124 5.82 13.61 -14.31
N LYS A 125 5.22 13.43 -15.49
CA LYS A 125 5.41 12.25 -16.34
C LYS A 125 6.90 12.00 -16.62
N VAL A 126 7.31 10.74 -16.46
CA VAL A 126 8.66 10.30 -16.85
C VAL A 126 8.59 9.68 -18.24
N ALA A 127 9.36 10.24 -19.19
CA ALA A 127 9.37 9.81 -20.59
C ALA A 127 9.81 8.34 -20.73
N ASN A 128 10.86 7.94 -20.00
CA ASN A 128 11.31 6.56 -19.93
C ASN A 128 11.33 6.05 -18.48
N ILE A 129 10.15 5.66 -18.00
CA ILE A 129 9.99 5.15 -16.62
C ILE A 129 10.78 3.85 -16.39
N THR A 130 11.02 3.05 -17.43
CA THR A 130 11.77 1.79 -17.28
C THR A 130 13.23 2.09 -16.97
N ASP A 131 13.84 3.04 -17.67
CA ASP A 131 15.21 3.48 -17.42
C ASP A 131 15.35 4.11 -16.03
N ALA A 132 14.35 4.89 -15.60
CA ALA A 132 14.32 5.49 -14.26
C ALA A 132 14.22 4.43 -13.15
N ILE A 133 13.43 3.37 -13.35
CA ILE A 133 13.37 2.25 -12.41
C ILE A 133 14.69 1.45 -12.44
N ASP A 134 15.25 1.22 -13.63
CA ASP A 134 16.49 0.49 -13.78
C ASP A 134 17.66 1.28 -13.14
N SER A 135 17.64 2.62 -13.10
CA SER A 135 18.67 3.42 -12.41
C SER A 135 18.67 3.20 -10.90
N VAL A 136 17.51 3.21 -10.24
CA VAL A 136 17.42 2.98 -8.77
C VAL A 136 17.52 1.50 -8.38
N LYS A 137 17.22 0.60 -9.31
CA LYS A 137 17.48 -0.85 -9.17
C LYS A 137 18.97 -1.16 -9.23
N ASN A 138 19.73 -0.46 -10.09
CA ASN A 138 21.16 -0.71 -10.28
C ASN A 138 22.05 0.05 -9.27
N GLN A 139 21.48 0.97 -8.49
CA GLN A 139 22.17 1.64 -7.39
C GLN A 139 22.46 0.68 -6.23
N LYS A 140 23.45 1.05 -5.41
CA LYS A 140 23.80 0.36 -4.16
C LYS A 140 23.58 1.34 -3.00
N PRO A 141 22.65 1.07 -2.06
CA PRO A 141 21.77 -0.10 -1.99
C PRO A 141 20.68 -0.13 -3.07
N MET A 142 20.15 -1.32 -3.38
CA MET A 142 19.09 -1.49 -4.38
C MET A 142 17.75 -1.01 -3.79
N LEU A 143 17.17 0.05 -4.35
CA LEU A 143 15.93 0.66 -3.83
C LEU A 143 14.67 0.00 -4.42
N ILE A 144 14.77 -0.57 -5.63
CA ILE A 144 13.67 -1.30 -6.28
C ILE A 144 14.16 -2.68 -6.72
N LEU A 145 13.35 -3.70 -6.47
CA LEU A 145 13.55 -5.08 -6.86
C LEU A 145 12.61 -5.44 -8.01
N GLN A 146 13.15 -6.10 -9.04
CA GLN A 146 12.33 -6.69 -10.11
C GLN A 146 11.99 -8.13 -9.73
N ILE A 147 10.71 -8.44 -9.45
CA ILE A 147 10.29 -9.77 -8.98
C ILE A 147 10.19 -10.74 -10.16
N ARG A 148 9.42 -10.36 -11.17
CA ARG A 148 9.09 -11.23 -12.31
C ARG A 148 8.84 -10.41 -13.56
N LYS A 149 8.84 -11.10 -14.69
CA LYS A 149 8.36 -10.57 -15.97
C LYS A 149 7.09 -11.35 -16.33
N SER A 150 5.96 -10.68 -16.48
CA SER A 150 4.71 -11.34 -16.85
C SER A 150 4.66 -11.58 -18.36
N GLY A 151 5.04 -12.79 -18.78
CA GLY A 151 4.95 -13.28 -20.15
C GLY A 151 6.31 -13.51 -20.84
N ASN A 152 6.27 -14.27 -21.94
CA ASN A 152 7.47 -14.65 -22.72
C ASN A 152 7.77 -13.72 -23.91
N SER A 153 6.92 -12.72 -24.15
CA SER A 153 7.06 -11.79 -25.29
C SER A 153 7.94 -10.57 -24.96
N ARG A 154 8.40 -9.87 -26.00
CA ARG A 154 9.00 -8.52 -25.88
C ARG A 154 8.08 -7.51 -25.19
N GLN A 155 6.75 -7.71 -25.27
CA GLN A 155 5.74 -6.86 -24.62
C GLN A 155 5.41 -7.25 -23.17
N ALA A 156 6.06 -8.29 -22.63
CA ALA A 156 5.82 -8.76 -21.27
C ALA A 156 6.17 -7.67 -20.24
N ARG A 157 5.26 -7.42 -19.29
CA ARG A 157 5.41 -6.33 -18.31
C ARG A 157 6.35 -6.77 -17.20
N LYS A 158 7.28 -5.90 -16.82
CA LYS A 158 8.11 -6.12 -15.63
C LYS A 158 7.28 -5.79 -14.38
N LEU A 159 7.29 -6.69 -13.40
CA LEU A 159 6.77 -6.43 -12.06
C LEU A 159 7.91 -6.10 -11.12
N TYR A 160 7.68 -5.07 -10.33
CA TYR A 160 8.63 -4.50 -9.39
C TYR A 160 8.04 -4.45 -7.98
N LYS A 161 8.92 -4.34 -7.00
CA LYS A 161 8.62 -4.15 -5.59
C LYS A 161 9.66 -3.22 -4.99
N VAL A 162 9.25 -2.28 -4.16
CA VAL A 162 10.17 -1.41 -3.42
C VAL A 162 10.84 -2.24 -2.33
N SER A 163 12.16 -2.14 -2.25
CA SER A 163 12.93 -2.83 -1.20
C SER A 163 12.74 -2.12 0.15
N HIS A 164 13.22 -2.75 1.23
CA HIS A 164 13.22 -2.11 2.54
C HIS A 164 14.05 -0.81 2.54
N GLU A 165 15.22 -0.83 1.89
CA GLU A 165 16.07 0.36 1.71
C GLU A 165 15.38 1.45 0.87
N GLY A 166 14.60 1.05 -0.14
CA GLY A 166 13.81 1.99 -0.95
C GLY A 166 12.69 2.67 -0.16
N ILE A 167 12.02 1.91 0.72
CA ILE A 167 11.01 2.44 1.64
C ILE A 167 11.64 3.44 2.58
N LYS A 168 12.74 3.06 3.24
CA LYS A 168 13.48 3.92 4.14
C LYS A 168 13.96 5.20 3.46
N ARG A 169 14.46 5.12 2.23
CA ARG A 169 14.90 6.29 1.46
C ARG A 169 13.76 7.27 1.19
N VAL A 170 12.55 6.80 0.93
CA VAL A 170 11.38 7.67 0.74
C VAL A 170 10.93 8.27 2.07
N GLU A 171 10.96 7.50 3.15
CA GLU A 171 10.68 8.02 4.50
C GLU A 171 11.69 9.08 4.94
N GLU A 172 12.97 8.92 4.59
CA GLU A 172 13.99 9.95 4.79
C GLU A 172 13.64 11.22 4.02
N LEU A 173 13.21 11.11 2.76
CA LEU A 173 12.81 12.28 1.95
C LEU A 173 11.59 13.01 2.50
N ILE A 174 10.66 12.30 3.14
CA ILE A 174 9.43 12.88 3.71
C ILE A 174 9.70 13.60 5.04
N ASN A 175 10.67 13.11 5.80
CA ASN A 175 10.99 13.61 7.14
C ASN A 175 12.13 14.65 7.15
N GLU A 176 12.64 15.02 5.97
CA GLU A 176 13.65 16.07 5.77
C GLU A 176 13.01 17.46 5.70
#